data_AF-A0ABD0NY64-F1
#
_entry.id   AF-A0ABD0NY64-F1
#
_cell.length_a   1.000
_cell.length_b   1.000
_cell.length_c   1.000
_cell.angle_alpha   90.00
_cell.angle_beta   90.00
_cell.angle_gamma   90.00
#
_symmetry.space_group_name_H-M   'P 1'
#
loop_
_entity.id
_entity.type
_entity.pdbx_description
1 polymer ?
#
loop_
_entity_poly.entity_id
_entity_poly.type
_entity_poly.pdbx_seq_one_letter_code
_entity_poly.pdbx_strand_id
1 'polypeptide(L)' 'ILYGTRFNVGDKIRYSCVTGYVLDGHPQLTCVTNAGNAAVWDFPVPICR' A
#
# COMPACT_ATOMS: atom_id res chain seq x y z
N ILE A 1 -1.59 -15.45 0.50
CA ILE A 1 -2.26 -15.54 -0.82
C ILE A 1 -3.36 -14.47 -0.82
N LEU A 2 -3.17 -13.35 -1.52
CA LEU A 2 -4.25 -12.38 -1.70
C LEU A 2 -5.09 -12.82 -2.90
N TYR A 3 -6.36 -13.11 -2.66
CA TYR A 3 -7.35 -13.33 -3.71
C TYR A 3 -7.88 -11.97 -4.18
N GLY A 4 -7.43 -11.54 -5.35
CA GLY A 4 -7.90 -10.30 -5.99
C GLY A 4 -6.92 -9.85 -7.06
N THR A 5 -7.27 -10.06 -8.33
CA THR A 5 -6.45 -9.68 -9.50
C THR A 5 -6.70 -8.25 -9.98
N ARG A 6 -7.38 -7.42 -9.17
CA ARG A 6 -7.81 -6.06 -9.54
C ARG A 6 -7.59 -5.10 -8.37
N PHE A 7 -6.50 -4.34 -8.42
CA PHE A 7 -6.36 -3.11 -7.64
C PHE A 7 -6.77 -1.98 -8.58
N ASN A 8 -7.95 -1.43 -8.38
CA ASN A 8 -8.41 -0.29 -9.16
C ASN A 8 -7.72 0.98 -8.63
N VAL A 9 -7.51 1.95 -9.52
CA VAL A 9 -7.10 3.29 -9.12
C VAL A 9 -8.15 3.82 -8.13
N GLY A 10 -7.71 4.20 -6.93
CA GLY A 10 -8.54 4.61 -5.81
C GLY A 10 -8.59 3.60 -4.65
N ASP A 11 -8.16 2.35 -4.85
CA ASP A 11 -8.12 1.35 -3.79
C ASP A 11 -7.11 1.73 -2.70
N LYS A 12 -7.46 1.46 -1.45
CA LYS A 12 -6.65 1.78 -0.27
C LYS A 12 -6.30 0.50 0.47
N ILE A 13 -5.01 0.32 0.74
CA ILE A 13 -4.51 -0.77 1.57
C ILE A 13 -3.94 -0.19 2.86
N ARG A 14 -4.21 -0.86 3.98
CA ARG A 14 -3.69 -0.45 5.29
C ARG A 14 -2.71 -1.49 5.80
N TYR A 15 -1.49 -1.05 6.09
CA TYR A 15 -0.46 -1.86 6.70
C TYR A 15 -0.54 -1.77 8.23
N SER A 16 -0.29 -2.91 8.86
CA SER A 16 -0.21 -3.04 10.30
C SER A 16 0.90 -4.03 10.62
N CYS A 17 1.77 -3.64 11.54
CA CYS A 17 2.79 -4.55 12.06
C CYS A 17 2.19 -5.49 13.10
N VAL A 18 2.84 -6.63 13.30
CA VAL A 18 2.56 -7.52 14.44
C VAL A 18 2.79 -6.78 15.76
N THR A 19 2.07 -7.19 16.80
CA THR A 19 2.17 -6.57 18.13
C THR A 19 3.61 -6.57 18.63
N GLY A 20 4.12 -5.40 19.03
CA GLY A 20 5.50 -5.21 19.47
C GLY A 20 6.42 -4.59 18.42
N TYR A 21 5.99 -4.50 17.16
CA TYR A 21 6.72 -3.82 16.09
C TYR A 21 6.03 -2.50 15.73
N VAL A 22 6.82 -1.48 15.44
CA VAL A 22 6.33 -0.16 15.04
C VAL A 22 6.44 -0.04 13.53
N LEU A 23 5.34 0.36 12.90
CA LEU A 23 5.31 0.63 11.48
C LEU A 23 6.05 1.92 11.17
N ASP A 24 7.11 1.83 10.39
CA ASP A 24 7.83 2.97 9.87
C ASP A 24 7.44 3.26 8.43
N GLY A 25 6.91 4.46 8.20
CA GLY A 25 6.35 4.89 6.93
C GLY A 25 4.83 5.08 6.98
N HIS A 26 4.20 5.04 5.81
CA HIS A 26 2.76 5.33 5.70
C HIS A 26 1.95 4.06 6.02
N PRO A 27 1.05 4.10 7.03
CA PRO A 27 0.21 2.96 7.37
C PRO A 27 -0.87 2.68 6.33
N GLN A 28 -1.09 3.59 5.38
CA GLN A 28 -2.08 3.43 4.33
C GLN A 28 -1.48 3.85 2.99
N LEU A 29 -1.59 2.96 2.00
CA LEU A 29 -1.20 3.22 0.62
C LEU A 29 -2.46 3.27 -0.25
N THR A 30 -2.48 4.17 -1.21
CA THR A 30 -3.55 4.34 -2.19
C THR A 30 -3.02 3.98 -3.57
N CYS A 31 -3.75 3.16 -4.30
CA CYS A 31 -3.44 2.86 -5.70
C CYS A 31 -3.81 4.10 -6.53
N VAL A 32 -2.82 4.75 -7.12
CA VAL A 32 -2.96 5.95 -7.94
C VAL A 32 -2.44 5.69 -9.35
N THR A 33 -2.93 6.43 -10.33
CA THR A 33 -2.34 6.41 -11.67
C THR A 33 -1.21 7.42 -11.76
N ASN A 34 -0.04 6.97 -12.20
CA ASN A 34 1.07 7.86 -12.53
C ASN A 34 0.79 8.59 -13.87
N ALA A 35 1.56 9.63 -14.19
CA ALA A 35 1.55 10.33 -15.47
C ALA A 35 1.72 9.41 -16.69
N GLY A 36 2.29 8.21 -16.51
CA GLY A 36 2.39 7.17 -17.55
C GLY A 36 1.18 6.24 -17.68
N ASN A 37 0.03 6.55 -17.09
CA ASN A 37 -1.16 5.69 -17.02
C ASN A 37 -0.92 4.31 -16.36
N ALA A 38 0.16 4.17 -15.60
CA ALA A 38 0.45 2.99 -14.81
C ALA A 38 -0.15 3.11 -13.41
N ALA A 39 -0.81 2.05 -12.94
CA ALA A 39 -1.25 1.94 -11.56
C ALA A 39 -0.05 1.72 -10.63
N VAL A 40 0.16 2.63 -9.70
CA VAL A 40 1.27 2.62 -8.73
C VAL A 40 0.72 2.93 -7.34
N TRP A 41 1.50 2.63 -6.29
CA TRP A 41 1.16 3.09 -4.94
C TRP A 41 1.66 4.52 -4.73
N ASP A 42 0.88 5.33 -4.03
CA ASP A 42 1.23 6.70 -3.63
C ASP A 42 2.47 6.77 -2.73
N PHE A 43 2.69 5.77 -1.88
CA PHE A 43 3.83 5.65 -0.98
C PHE A 43 4.56 4.30 -1.15
N PRO A 44 5.86 4.23 -0.77
CA PRO A 44 6.57 2.96 -0.71
C PRO A 44 6.01 2.06 0.39
N VAL A 45 6.25 0.76 0.26
CA VAL A 45 5.83 -0.24 1.26
C VAL A 45 6.53 0.07 2.60
N PRO A 46 5.78 0.25 3.71
CA PRO A 46 6.35 0.56 5.00
C PRO A 46 7.08 -0.65 5.61
N ILE A 47 8.03 -0.38 6.50
CA ILE A 47 8.84 -1.41 7.16
C ILE A 47 8.43 -1.51 8.62
N CYS A 48 8.27 -2.73 9.11
CA CYS A 48 8.08 -2.98 10.55
C CYS A 48 9.44 -3.10 11.23
N ARG A 49 9.68 -2.29 12.27
CA ARG A 49 10.89 -2.31 13.09
C ARG A 49 10.58 -2.64 14.55
#